data_AF-A0A2C5WUF9-F1
#
_entry.id   AF-A0A2C5WUF9-F1
#
_cell.length_a   1.000
_cell.length_b   1.000
_cell.length_c   1.000
_cell.angle_alpha   90.00
_cell.angle_beta   90.00
_cell.angle_gamma   90.00
#
_symmetry.space_group_name_H-M   'P 1'
#
loop_
_entity.id
_entity.type
_entity.pdbx_description
1 polymer ?
#
loop_
_entity_poly.entity_id
_entity_poly.type
_entity_poly.pdbx_seq_one_letter_code
_entity_poly.pdbx_strand_id
1 'polypeptide(L)'
;MRPLLLSVFYEPRIECNAVTPWLQGTLAAIKHLAGNNSYVVGRLCMERSPRVAFLWLGCIILDLQDILLQEVHFGQIPIDLHSAAWSGTIHSFIQQPVSNPLVTDGSISRVDECRLLFLSQSERHVRIPVCQWKPFGKTPIENVDIEVRVHQQCEDHWLQYEGIDWECEDGNLEFLSSQKAGSQSMPGKPPMQETGNACTTAICYERMARDREAISENATRNIFGWLRPDGYAQGEQDIWKHEWFDMSESDEDDIRDDETTCDASARLSPRVESWVLDTKASTSAPQASRTDSLASITTSGPPETSR
;
A
#
# COMPACT_ATOMS: atom_id res chain seq x y z
N MET A 1 -13.83 13.51 -5.39
CA MET A 1 -14.46 12.42 -6.19
C MET A 1 -13.46 11.57 -6.96
N ARG A 2 -12.59 12.14 -7.80
CA ARG A 2 -11.59 11.39 -8.56
C ARG A 2 -10.70 10.44 -7.69
N PRO A 3 -10.16 10.86 -6.53
CA PRO A 3 -9.46 9.95 -5.61
C PRO A 3 -10.29 8.73 -5.17
N LEU A 4 -11.58 8.91 -4.89
CA LEU A 4 -12.50 7.85 -4.47
C LEU A 4 -12.72 6.79 -5.56
N LEU A 5 -12.85 7.22 -6.82
CA LEU A 5 -13.04 6.31 -7.94
C LEU A 5 -11.77 5.48 -8.20
N LEU A 6 -10.61 6.15 -8.20
CA LEU A 6 -9.33 5.53 -8.50
C LEU A 6 -8.78 4.67 -7.35
N SER A 7 -9.32 4.83 -6.13
CA SER A 7 -8.93 4.00 -4.99
C SER A 7 -9.17 2.50 -5.20
N VAL A 8 -10.05 2.11 -6.14
CA VAL A 8 -10.28 0.71 -6.53
C VAL A 8 -9.00 0.00 -6.99
N PHE A 9 -8.07 0.77 -7.57
CA PHE A 9 -6.81 0.28 -8.11
C PHE A 9 -5.67 0.24 -7.08
N TYR A 10 -5.88 0.85 -5.90
CA TYR A 10 -4.96 0.75 -4.79
C TYR A 10 -5.07 -0.62 -4.09
N GLU A 11 -3.93 -1.22 -3.76
CA GLU A 11 -3.87 -2.46 -2.96
C GLU A 11 -2.79 -2.32 -1.89
N PRO A 12 -3.16 -2.30 -0.59
CA PRO A 12 -2.22 -2.00 0.50
C PRO A 12 -1.04 -2.96 0.65
N ARG A 13 -1.11 -4.15 0.05
CA ARG A 13 -0.06 -5.17 0.14
C ARG A 13 1.10 -4.89 -0.81
N ILE A 14 0.87 -4.10 -1.86
CA ILE A 14 1.85 -3.81 -2.90
C ILE A 14 2.83 -2.76 -2.41
N GLU A 15 4.12 -3.06 -2.55
CA GLU A 15 5.22 -2.16 -2.27
C GLU A 15 5.50 -1.26 -3.47
N CYS A 16 6.14 -0.11 -3.24
CA CYS A 16 6.40 0.91 -4.25
C CYS A 16 7.18 0.39 -5.46
N ASN A 17 8.02 -0.63 -5.31
CA ASN A 17 8.79 -1.25 -6.38
C ASN A 17 7.99 -2.25 -7.24
N ALA A 18 6.80 -2.67 -6.79
CA ALA A 18 5.97 -3.67 -7.47
C ALA A 18 4.68 -3.07 -8.08
N VAL A 19 4.59 -1.75 -8.20
CA VAL A 19 3.38 -1.05 -8.64
C VAL A 19 3.11 -1.26 -10.13
N THR A 20 4.13 -1.14 -10.99
CA THR A 20 3.99 -1.34 -12.44
C THR A 20 3.35 -2.70 -12.75
N PRO A 21 3.89 -3.85 -12.31
CA PRO A 21 3.29 -5.15 -12.62
C PRO A 21 1.89 -5.31 -12.02
N TRP A 22 1.61 -4.72 -10.85
CA TRP A 22 0.27 -4.71 -10.26
C TRP A 22 -0.76 -3.99 -11.16
N LEU A 23 -0.45 -2.77 -11.58
CA LEU A 23 -1.37 -1.95 -12.40
C LEU A 23 -1.51 -2.51 -13.80
N GLN A 24 -0.40 -2.90 -14.46
CA GLN A 24 -0.46 -3.53 -15.77
C GLN A 24 -1.24 -4.85 -15.73
N GLY A 25 -1.08 -5.65 -14.66
CA GLY A 25 -1.82 -6.89 -14.45
C GLY A 25 -3.31 -6.65 -14.29
N THR A 26 -3.66 -5.65 -13.49
CA THR A 26 -5.06 -5.24 -13.27
C THR A 26 -5.70 -4.76 -14.57
N LEU A 27 -5.03 -3.90 -15.33
CA LEU A 27 -5.53 -3.38 -16.61
C LEU A 27 -5.64 -4.48 -17.68
N ALA A 28 -4.68 -5.42 -17.73
CA ALA A 28 -4.74 -6.57 -18.62
C ALA A 28 -5.94 -7.47 -18.29
N ALA A 29 -6.19 -7.73 -17.00
CA ALA A 29 -7.35 -8.50 -16.55
C ALA A 29 -8.68 -7.82 -16.93
N ILE A 30 -8.80 -6.50 -16.68
CA ILE A 30 -9.98 -5.72 -17.07
C ILE A 30 -10.19 -5.77 -18.58
N LYS A 31 -9.15 -5.51 -19.36
CA LYS A 31 -9.23 -5.54 -20.83
C LYS A 31 -9.62 -6.92 -21.35
N HIS A 32 -9.11 -7.99 -20.75
CA HIS A 32 -9.43 -9.35 -21.12
C HIS A 32 -10.90 -9.72 -20.82
N LEU A 33 -11.42 -9.32 -19.65
CA LEU A 33 -12.77 -9.66 -19.21
C LEU A 33 -13.86 -8.74 -19.80
N ALA A 34 -13.59 -7.44 -19.84
CA ALA A 34 -14.56 -6.44 -20.26
C ALA A 34 -14.47 -6.09 -21.75
N GLY A 35 -13.31 -6.27 -22.39
CA GLY A 35 -13.07 -5.74 -23.73
C GLY A 35 -13.32 -4.23 -23.77
N ASN A 36 -14.24 -3.80 -24.64
CA ASN A 36 -14.69 -2.41 -24.75
C ASN A 36 -16.06 -2.17 -24.06
N ASN A 37 -16.51 -3.09 -23.20
CA ASN A 37 -17.81 -2.98 -22.53
C ASN A 37 -17.67 -2.20 -21.21
N SER A 38 -17.96 -0.89 -21.26
CA SER A 38 -17.91 0.04 -20.12
C SER A 38 -18.75 -0.42 -18.93
N TYR A 39 -19.88 -1.07 -19.18
CA TYR A 39 -20.73 -1.61 -18.10
C TYR A 39 -20.01 -2.72 -17.33
N VAL A 40 -19.26 -3.59 -18.02
CA VAL A 40 -18.48 -4.66 -17.36
C VAL A 40 -17.32 -4.07 -16.56
N VAL A 41 -16.60 -3.08 -17.11
CA VAL A 41 -15.54 -2.36 -16.37
C VAL A 41 -16.09 -1.76 -15.08
N GLY A 42 -17.17 -0.99 -15.20
CA GLY A 42 -17.78 -0.33 -14.06
C GLY A 42 -18.30 -1.34 -13.04
N ARG A 43 -18.90 -2.46 -13.47
CA ARG A 43 -19.31 -3.54 -12.57
C ARG A 43 -18.14 -4.15 -11.82
N LEU A 44 -17.03 -4.45 -12.49
CA LEU A 44 -15.82 -4.96 -11.82
C LEU A 44 -15.33 -3.99 -10.74
N CYS A 45 -15.37 -2.68 -11.02
CA CYS A 45 -14.94 -1.66 -10.06
C CYS A 45 -15.91 -1.50 -8.89
N MET A 46 -17.22 -1.54 -9.15
CA MET A 46 -18.27 -1.53 -8.13
C MET A 46 -18.15 -2.73 -7.17
N GLU A 47 -17.92 -3.93 -7.71
CA GLU A 47 -17.74 -5.15 -6.91
C GLU A 47 -16.45 -5.11 -6.09
N ARG A 48 -15.37 -4.54 -6.64
CA ARG A 48 -14.08 -4.42 -5.94
C ARG A 48 -14.09 -3.38 -4.83
N SER A 49 -14.86 -2.29 -4.95
CA SER A 49 -15.05 -1.32 -3.88
C SER A 49 -16.51 -0.87 -3.77
N PRO A 50 -17.35 -1.65 -3.05
CA PRO A 50 -18.77 -1.35 -2.89
C PRO A 50 -19.06 0.02 -2.27
N ARG A 51 -18.13 0.53 -1.44
CA ARG A 51 -18.20 1.84 -0.77
C ARG A 51 -18.32 3.02 -1.73
N VAL A 52 -17.82 2.87 -2.96
CA VAL A 52 -17.85 3.90 -4.01
C VAL A 52 -18.61 3.42 -5.26
N ALA A 53 -19.40 2.35 -5.14
CA ALA A 53 -20.09 1.77 -6.28
C ALA A 53 -21.06 2.75 -6.96
N PHE A 54 -21.76 3.57 -6.17
CA PHE A 54 -22.67 4.59 -6.69
C PHE A 54 -21.94 5.66 -7.52
N LEU A 55 -20.66 5.94 -7.23
CA LEU A 55 -19.83 6.84 -8.03
C LEU A 55 -19.44 6.20 -9.34
N TRP A 56 -19.08 4.92 -9.32
CA TRP A 56 -18.80 4.16 -10.54
C TRP A 56 -20.03 4.06 -11.44
N LEU A 57 -21.24 3.89 -10.89
CA LEU A 57 -22.48 3.98 -11.66
C LEU A 57 -22.62 5.34 -12.36
N GLY A 58 -22.36 6.43 -11.64
CA GLY A 58 -22.32 7.77 -12.22
C GLY A 58 -21.28 7.91 -13.33
N CYS A 59 -20.08 7.37 -13.15
CA CYS A 59 -19.04 7.35 -14.17
C CYS A 59 -19.44 6.61 -15.44
N ILE A 60 -20.13 5.47 -15.33
CA ILE A 60 -20.64 4.73 -16.49
C ILE A 60 -21.71 5.55 -17.23
N ILE A 61 -22.64 6.17 -16.49
CA ILE A 61 -23.70 6.99 -17.09
C ILE A 61 -23.12 8.20 -17.84
N LEU A 62 -22.02 8.77 -17.32
CA LEU A 62 -21.32 9.91 -17.89
C LEU A 62 -20.22 9.51 -18.89
N ASP A 63 -20.01 8.22 -19.14
CA ASP A 63 -18.99 7.69 -20.06
C ASP A 63 -17.55 8.12 -19.72
N LEU A 64 -17.19 8.13 -18.43
CA LEU A 64 -15.90 8.62 -17.93
C LEU A 64 -14.88 7.50 -17.61
N GLN A 65 -15.25 6.23 -17.80
CA GLN A 65 -14.41 5.09 -17.39
C GLN A 65 -13.05 5.04 -18.09
N ASP A 66 -12.99 5.36 -19.39
CA ASP A 66 -11.76 5.22 -20.17
C ASP A 66 -10.73 6.26 -19.77
N ILE A 67 -11.18 7.47 -19.42
CA ILE A 67 -10.35 8.54 -18.87
C ILE A 67 -9.73 8.07 -17.54
N LEU A 68 -10.53 7.50 -16.65
CA LEU A 68 -10.02 6.98 -15.38
C LEU A 68 -9.04 5.82 -15.56
N LEU A 69 -9.33 4.88 -16.47
CA LEU A 69 -8.41 3.78 -16.77
C LEU A 69 -7.10 4.27 -17.39
N GLN A 70 -7.13 5.33 -18.20
CA GLN A 70 -5.94 5.96 -18.74
C GLN A 70 -5.06 6.57 -17.64
N GLU A 71 -5.67 7.20 -16.63
CA GLU A 71 -4.93 7.71 -15.47
C GLU A 71 -4.27 6.59 -14.66
N VAL A 72 -4.98 5.47 -14.45
CA VAL A 72 -4.44 4.27 -13.82
C VAL A 72 -3.26 3.72 -14.62
N HIS A 73 -3.35 3.73 -15.95
CA HIS A 73 -2.26 3.31 -16.82
C HIS A 73 -1.00 4.16 -16.62
N PHE A 74 -1.14 5.44 -16.26
CA PHE A 74 -0.02 6.32 -15.90
C PHE A 74 0.33 6.32 -14.40
N GLY A 75 -0.29 5.45 -13.60
CA GLY A 75 -0.07 5.39 -12.15
C GLY A 75 -0.64 6.57 -11.36
N GLN A 76 -1.49 7.40 -11.97
CA GLN A 76 -2.06 8.60 -11.38
C GLN A 76 -3.25 8.26 -10.50
N ILE A 77 -2.99 7.77 -9.29
CA ILE A 77 -4.01 7.46 -8.28
C ILE A 77 -3.82 8.44 -7.10
N PRO A 78 -4.48 9.60 -7.13
CA PRO A 78 -4.29 10.65 -6.12
C PRO A 78 -4.82 10.24 -4.76
N ILE A 79 -4.17 10.74 -3.70
CA ILE A 79 -4.57 10.52 -2.32
C ILE A 79 -5.42 11.70 -1.85
N ASP A 80 -6.49 11.39 -1.12
CA ASP A 80 -7.28 12.37 -0.39
C ASP A 80 -7.81 11.72 0.88
N LEU A 81 -7.20 12.04 2.02
CA LEU A 81 -7.52 11.41 3.31
C LEU A 81 -8.90 11.82 3.82
N HIS A 82 -9.38 13.02 3.50
CA HIS A 82 -10.68 13.49 3.96
C HIS A 82 -11.79 12.73 3.24
N SER A 83 -11.73 12.63 1.91
CA SER A 83 -12.66 11.79 1.16
C SER A 83 -12.59 10.34 1.61
N ALA A 84 -11.38 9.80 1.82
CA ALA A 84 -11.17 8.43 2.25
C ALA A 84 -11.81 8.15 3.62
N ALA A 85 -11.69 9.08 4.57
CA ALA A 85 -12.30 8.96 5.88
C ALA A 85 -13.83 8.93 5.81
N TRP A 86 -14.45 9.85 5.05
CA TRP A 86 -15.91 9.89 4.88
C TRP A 86 -16.45 8.61 4.25
N SER A 87 -15.85 8.17 3.13
CA SER A 87 -16.31 6.98 2.40
C SER A 87 -15.88 5.66 3.08
N GLY A 88 -14.97 5.77 4.06
CA GLY A 88 -14.15 4.70 4.62
C GLY A 88 -13.44 3.86 3.55
N THR A 89 -12.98 4.49 2.46
CA THR A 89 -12.03 3.88 1.52
C THR A 89 -10.59 4.03 2.00
N ILE A 90 -9.69 3.24 1.42
CA ILE A 90 -8.24 3.36 1.66
C ILE A 90 -7.57 3.80 0.37
N HIS A 91 -6.85 4.91 0.45
CA HIS A 91 -6.15 5.57 -0.65
C HIS A 91 -4.63 5.45 -0.50
N SER A 92 -4.10 5.24 0.70
CA SER A 92 -2.65 5.14 0.96
C SER A 92 -2.34 4.30 2.19
N PHE A 93 -1.10 3.82 2.26
CA PHE A 93 -0.59 3.02 3.38
C PHE A 93 -0.59 3.81 4.70
N ILE A 94 -0.59 5.14 4.63
CA ILE A 94 -0.55 6.05 5.78
C ILE A 94 -1.82 5.97 6.64
N GLN A 95 -2.93 5.51 6.06
CA GLN A 95 -4.21 5.33 6.76
C GLN A 95 -4.24 4.07 7.64
N GLN A 96 -3.31 3.14 7.43
CA GLN A 96 -3.27 1.91 8.20
C GLN A 96 -2.61 2.14 9.56
N PRO A 97 -3.01 1.37 10.59
CA PRO A 97 -2.32 1.41 11.86
C PRO A 97 -0.87 1.00 11.73
N VAL A 98 -0.06 1.52 12.64
CA VAL A 98 1.30 1.06 12.86
C VAL A 98 1.28 -0.41 13.31
N SER A 99 2.27 -1.19 12.90
CA SER A 99 2.38 -2.61 13.27
C SER A 99 2.49 -2.80 14.79
N ASN A 100 1.93 -3.90 15.28
CA ASN A 100 2.10 -4.37 16.66
C ASN A 100 2.53 -5.85 16.65
N PRO A 101 3.76 -6.19 17.10
CA PRO A 101 4.75 -5.30 17.70
C PRO A 101 5.40 -4.34 16.67
N LEU A 102 5.73 -3.13 17.13
CA LEU A 102 6.36 -2.09 16.29
C LEU A 102 7.80 -2.47 15.87
N VAL A 103 8.57 -2.94 16.84
CA VAL A 103 9.97 -3.32 16.65
C VAL A 103 10.07 -4.83 16.62
N THR A 104 10.68 -5.36 15.57
CA THR A 104 10.98 -6.78 15.41
C THR A 104 12.45 -6.92 15.03
N ASP A 105 13.20 -7.75 15.75
CA ASP A 105 14.64 -7.98 15.52
C ASP A 105 15.47 -6.68 15.50
N GLY A 106 15.17 -5.76 16.44
CA GLY A 106 15.87 -4.48 16.55
C GLY A 106 15.62 -3.49 15.41
N SER A 107 14.63 -3.76 14.55
CA SER A 107 14.29 -2.92 13.40
C SER A 107 12.80 -2.61 13.34
N ILE A 108 12.45 -1.48 12.71
CA ILE A 108 11.09 -1.08 12.37
C ILE A 108 10.87 -1.24 10.86
N SER A 109 9.65 -1.51 10.41
CA SER A 109 9.36 -1.43 8.97
C SER A 109 9.45 0.03 8.50
N ARG A 110 9.99 0.27 7.28
CA ARG A 110 10.01 1.65 6.73
C ARG A 110 8.60 2.23 6.59
N VAL A 111 7.61 1.36 6.44
CA VAL A 111 6.19 1.73 6.39
C VAL A 111 5.72 2.33 7.70
N ASP A 112 6.08 1.70 8.82
CA ASP A 112 5.73 2.18 10.16
C ASP A 112 6.54 3.41 10.55
N GLU A 113 7.80 3.48 10.12
CA GLU A 113 8.61 4.70 10.22
C GLU A 113 7.92 5.87 9.52
N CYS A 114 7.48 5.71 8.26
CA CYS A 114 6.72 6.74 7.56
C CYS A 114 5.42 7.14 8.29
N ARG A 115 4.68 6.16 8.82
CA ARG A 115 3.45 6.44 9.58
C ARG A 115 3.73 7.25 10.82
N LEU A 116 4.76 6.90 11.59
CA LEU A 116 5.12 7.60 12.82
C LEU A 116 5.68 8.99 12.55
N LEU A 117 6.45 9.19 11.47
CA LEU A 117 6.91 10.52 11.06
C LEU A 117 5.75 11.45 10.71
N PHE A 118 4.74 10.94 10.01
CA PHE A 118 3.53 11.69 9.70
C PHE A 118 2.67 11.94 10.95
N LEU A 119 2.43 10.92 11.78
CA LEU A 119 1.59 11.04 12.98
C LEU A 119 2.22 11.93 14.05
N SER A 120 3.54 11.91 14.19
CA SER A 120 4.27 12.80 15.11
C SER A 120 4.38 14.24 14.59
N GLN A 121 3.96 14.50 13.34
CA GLN A 121 4.09 15.80 12.67
C GLN A 121 5.53 16.31 12.72
N SER A 122 6.50 15.41 12.47
CA SER A 122 7.92 15.76 12.33
C SER A 122 8.07 16.89 11.32
N GLU A 123 9.00 17.83 11.58
CA GLU A 123 9.12 19.12 10.87
C GLU A 123 9.13 18.96 9.34
N ARG A 124 9.75 17.90 8.82
CA ARG A 124 9.86 17.62 7.38
C ARG A 124 8.78 16.70 6.82
N HIS A 125 7.93 16.14 7.68
CA HIS A 125 6.92 15.13 7.35
C HIS A 125 5.49 15.57 7.68
N VAL A 126 5.26 16.88 7.88
CA VAL A 126 3.92 17.47 8.08
C VAL A 126 2.99 17.20 6.90
N ARG A 127 3.54 17.13 5.69
CA ARG A 127 2.77 16.84 4.47
C ARG A 127 2.70 15.35 4.22
N ILE A 128 1.51 14.89 3.82
CA ILE A 128 1.30 13.52 3.36
C ILE A 128 2.25 13.17 2.21
N PRO A 129 2.78 11.94 2.16
CA PRO A 129 3.50 11.47 0.97
C PRO A 129 2.59 11.56 -0.27
N VAL A 130 3.13 12.06 -1.38
CA VAL A 130 2.43 12.02 -2.68
C VAL A 130 2.26 10.58 -3.16
N CYS A 131 3.18 9.70 -2.78
CA CYS A 131 3.13 8.26 -3.08
C CYS A 131 2.17 7.52 -2.14
N GLN A 132 1.23 6.80 -2.73
CA GLN A 132 0.23 5.97 -2.05
C GLN A 132 0.77 4.61 -1.62
N TRP A 133 1.85 4.17 -2.26
CA TRP A 133 2.44 2.85 -2.08
C TRP A 133 3.47 2.87 -0.97
N LYS A 134 3.50 1.79 -0.20
CA LYS A 134 4.38 1.68 0.96
C LYS A 134 5.83 1.42 0.54
N PRO A 135 6.83 1.95 1.27
CA PRO A 135 8.22 1.57 1.03
C PRO A 135 8.45 0.11 1.42
N PHE A 136 9.42 -0.54 0.78
CA PHE A 136 9.87 -1.88 1.15
C PHE A 136 10.96 -1.84 2.22
N GLY A 137 11.14 -2.95 2.93
CA GLY A 137 12.23 -3.15 3.88
C GLY A 137 12.06 -2.51 5.26
N LYS A 138 13.16 -2.47 6.01
CA LYS A 138 13.20 -2.10 7.44
C LYS A 138 14.36 -1.16 7.73
N THR A 139 14.25 -0.42 8.82
CA THR A 139 15.30 0.46 9.35
C THR A 139 15.69 -0.01 10.75
N PRO A 140 16.99 -0.22 11.04
CA PRO A 140 17.45 -0.49 12.40
C PRO A 140 17.07 0.65 13.35
N ILE A 141 16.67 0.34 14.59
CA ILE A 141 16.17 1.33 15.54
C ILE A 141 17.19 2.45 15.87
N GLU A 142 18.48 2.14 15.75
CA GLU A 142 19.58 3.08 15.93
C GLU A 142 19.70 4.13 14.81
N ASN A 143 19.13 3.83 13.63
CA ASN A 143 19.20 4.65 12.43
C ASN A 143 17.90 5.37 12.09
N VAL A 144 16.84 5.19 12.88
CA VAL A 144 15.58 5.92 12.71
C VAL A 144 15.64 7.30 13.36
N ASP A 145 14.81 8.22 12.87
CA ASP A 145 14.65 9.56 13.44
C ASP A 145 14.26 9.51 14.92
N ILE A 146 14.72 10.49 15.70
CA ILE A 146 14.51 10.53 17.15
C ILE A 146 13.01 10.64 17.49
N GLU A 147 12.26 11.34 16.65
CA GLU A 147 10.81 11.48 16.69
C GLU A 147 10.10 10.14 16.54
N VAL A 148 10.70 9.17 15.84
CA VAL A 148 10.16 7.80 15.73
C VAL A 148 10.57 6.96 16.94
N ARG A 149 11.83 7.10 17.39
CA ARG A 149 12.39 6.29 18.50
C ARG A 149 11.63 6.43 19.80
N VAL A 150 11.09 7.61 20.09
CA VAL A 150 10.29 7.85 21.31
C VAL A 150 9.01 7.00 21.34
N HIS A 151 8.52 6.52 20.19
CA HIS A 151 7.34 5.68 20.07
C HIS A 151 7.64 4.17 20.09
N GLN A 152 8.90 3.74 20.29
CA GLN A 152 9.28 2.32 20.22
C GLN A 152 8.51 1.38 21.19
N GLN A 153 7.97 1.94 22.29
CA GLN A 153 7.21 1.21 23.31
C GLN A 153 5.69 1.43 23.19
N CYS A 154 5.25 2.20 22.20
CA CYS A 154 3.83 2.44 21.99
C CYS A 154 3.19 1.26 21.25
N GLU A 155 1.96 0.93 21.61
CA GLU A 155 1.25 -0.23 21.04
C GLU A 155 0.21 0.19 19.98
N ASP A 156 -0.15 1.48 19.93
CA ASP A 156 -1.38 1.95 19.29
C ASP A 156 -1.19 3.34 18.64
N HIS A 157 -0.83 3.38 17.36
CA HIS A 157 -0.74 4.61 16.56
C HIS A 157 -1.46 4.43 15.22
N TRP A 158 -2.45 5.27 14.94
CA TRP A 158 -3.13 5.31 13.64
C TRP A 158 -3.82 6.66 13.42
N LEU A 159 -4.19 6.93 12.17
CA LEU A 159 -4.97 8.10 11.81
C LEU A 159 -6.45 7.86 12.15
N GLN A 160 -7.02 8.68 13.03
CA GLN A 160 -8.45 8.61 13.36
C GLN A 160 -9.19 9.85 12.85
N TYR A 161 -10.30 9.63 12.15
CA TYR A 161 -11.20 10.70 11.75
C TYR A 161 -12.13 11.08 12.90
N GLU A 162 -11.99 12.31 13.41
CA GLU A 162 -12.76 12.78 14.56
C GLU A 162 -14.13 13.36 14.19
N GLY A 163 -14.23 14.05 13.05
CA GLY A 163 -15.46 14.74 12.63
C GLY A 163 -15.22 15.82 11.58
N ILE A 164 -16.22 16.65 11.37
CA ILE A 164 -16.19 17.80 10.47
C ILE A 164 -16.73 19.04 11.21
N ASP A 165 -16.06 20.17 11.01
CA ASP A 165 -16.56 21.47 11.43
C ASP A 165 -17.33 22.10 10.26
N TRP A 166 -18.58 22.51 10.54
CA TRP A 166 -19.40 23.28 9.61
C TRP A 166 -19.41 24.74 10.04
N GLU A 167 -18.96 25.63 9.15
CA GLU A 167 -19.16 27.07 9.31
C GLU A 167 -20.58 27.44 8.88
N CYS A 168 -21.39 27.86 9.84
CA CYS A 168 -22.77 28.27 9.63
C CYS A 168 -22.86 29.72 9.14
N GLU A 169 -24.00 30.11 8.55
CA GLU A 169 -24.21 31.47 8.02
C GLU A 169 -24.08 32.57 9.09
N ASP A 170 -24.26 32.24 10.36
CA ASP A 170 -24.11 33.13 11.50
C ASP A 170 -22.65 33.23 12.01
N GLY A 171 -21.70 32.55 11.34
CA GLY A 171 -20.29 32.50 11.70
C GLY A 171 -19.96 31.53 12.84
N ASN A 172 -20.93 30.76 13.33
CA ASN A 172 -20.68 29.72 14.32
C ASN A 172 -20.08 28.47 13.66
N LEU A 173 -19.17 27.81 14.38
CA LEU A 173 -18.62 26.52 13.98
C LEU A 173 -19.37 25.40 14.71
N GLU A 174 -20.08 24.57 13.96
CA GLU A 174 -20.74 23.37 14.47
C GLU A 174 -19.88 22.13 14.19
N PHE A 175 -19.36 21.53 15.27
CA PHE A 175 -18.61 20.27 15.17
C PHE A 175 -19.55 19.06 15.12
N LEU A 176 -19.48 18.33 14.02
CA LEU A 176 -20.16 17.05 13.85
C LEU A 176 -19.16 15.91 14.07
N SER A 177 -19.21 15.31 15.26
CA SER A 177 -18.35 14.17 15.62
C SER A 177 -18.71 12.90 14.85
N SER A 178 -17.67 12.21 14.38
CA SER A 178 -17.71 10.88 13.78
C SER A 178 -18.27 9.81 14.74
N GLN A 179 -18.09 9.94 16.06
CA GLN A 179 -18.54 8.95 17.04
C GLN A 179 -20.07 8.74 17.10
N LYS A 180 -20.86 9.71 16.63
CA LYS A 180 -22.33 9.56 16.51
C LYS A 180 -22.75 8.69 15.31
N ALA A 181 -21.87 8.50 14.32
CA ALA A 181 -22.05 7.53 13.24
C ALA A 181 -21.26 6.27 13.62
N GLY A 182 -21.97 5.27 14.15
CA GLY A 182 -21.39 4.12 14.84
C GLY A 182 -20.09 3.59 14.24
N SER A 183 -19.09 3.44 15.11
CA SER A 183 -17.88 2.60 14.98
C SER A 183 -17.83 1.83 13.65
N GLN A 184 -17.36 2.50 12.59
CA GLN A 184 -16.96 1.76 11.40
C GLN A 184 -15.62 1.13 11.74
N SER A 185 -15.66 -0.06 12.36
CA SER A 185 -14.61 -1.03 12.18
C SER A 185 -14.28 -1.06 10.69
N MET A 186 -13.01 -0.82 10.35
CA MET A 186 -12.50 -1.11 9.02
C MET A 186 -12.92 -2.54 8.71
N PRO A 187 -13.86 -2.77 7.77
CA PRO A 187 -14.26 -4.12 7.45
C PRO A 187 -12.99 -4.77 6.91
N GLY A 188 -12.47 -5.73 7.67
CA GLY A 188 -11.57 -6.72 7.10
C GLY A 188 -12.25 -7.19 5.83
N LYS A 189 -11.49 -7.23 4.72
CA LYS A 189 -11.96 -7.79 3.44
C LYS A 189 -12.84 -9.00 3.78
N PRO A 190 -14.10 -9.08 3.33
CA PRO A 190 -14.85 -10.32 3.48
C PRO A 190 -13.95 -11.44 2.94
N PRO A 191 -13.85 -12.58 3.64
CA PRO A 191 -13.05 -13.70 3.16
C PRO A 191 -13.49 -13.96 1.73
N MET A 192 -12.54 -13.90 0.82
CA MET A 192 -12.76 -14.24 -0.58
C MET A 192 -13.31 -15.66 -0.56
N GLN A 193 -14.63 -15.81 -0.72
CA GLN A 193 -15.22 -17.12 -0.89
C GLN A 193 -14.64 -17.62 -2.19
N GLU A 194 -13.67 -18.54 -2.09
CA GLU A 194 -13.27 -19.37 -3.22
C GLU A 194 -14.47 -20.22 -3.59
N THR A 195 -15.38 -19.64 -4.37
CA THR A 195 -16.35 -20.42 -5.13
C THR A 195 -15.53 -21.36 -6.00
N GLY A 196 -15.60 -22.67 -5.70
CA GLY A 196 -14.81 -23.75 -6.29
C GLY A 196 -15.09 -24.04 -7.77
N ASN A 197 -15.32 -23.00 -8.57
CA ASN A 197 -15.25 -23.04 -10.01
C ASN A 197 -14.17 -22.05 -10.43
N ALA A 198 -12.91 -22.49 -10.37
CA ALA A 198 -11.80 -21.78 -10.96
C ALA A 198 -12.07 -21.69 -12.47
N CYS A 199 -12.59 -20.55 -12.92
CA CYS A 199 -12.54 -20.19 -14.32
C CYS A 199 -11.06 -19.89 -14.60
N THR A 200 -10.31 -20.93 -14.99
CA THR A 200 -8.88 -20.84 -15.34
C THR A 200 -8.74 -20.17 -16.71
N THR A 201 -9.28 -18.97 -16.86
CA THR A 201 -9.06 -18.19 -18.07
C THR A 201 -7.67 -17.60 -17.98
N ALA A 202 -6.78 -18.06 -18.85
CA ALA A 202 -5.43 -17.54 -18.93
C ALA A 202 -5.47 -16.08 -19.41
N ILE A 203 -5.13 -15.14 -18.51
CA ILE A 203 -5.00 -13.73 -18.85
C ILE A 203 -3.74 -13.58 -19.72
N CYS A 204 -3.90 -13.00 -20.91
CA CYS A 204 -2.78 -12.70 -21.79
C CYS A 204 -2.01 -11.49 -21.26
N TYR A 205 -0.81 -11.74 -20.74
CA TYR A 205 0.11 -10.73 -20.23
C TYR A 205 1.18 -10.30 -21.25
N GLU A 206 1.08 -10.77 -22.49
CA GLU A 206 2.09 -10.51 -23.55
C GLU A 206 2.23 -9.02 -23.90
N ARG A 207 1.20 -8.22 -23.62
CA ARG A 207 1.20 -6.75 -23.81
C ARG A 207 1.72 -5.96 -22.60
N MET A 208 2.17 -6.62 -21.54
CA MET A 208 2.85 -5.94 -20.44
C MET A 208 4.18 -5.39 -20.92
N ALA A 209 4.37 -4.08 -20.79
CA ALA A 209 5.64 -3.42 -21.04
C ALA A 209 6.59 -3.73 -19.86
N ARG A 210 7.21 -4.91 -19.92
CA ARG A 210 8.14 -5.44 -18.89
C ARG A 210 9.44 -4.64 -18.80
N ASP A 211 9.74 -3.87 -19.84
CA ASP A 211 10.88 -2.97 -19.96
C ASP A 211 10.59 -1.57 -19.40
N ARG A 212 9.33 -1.23 -19.13
CA ARG A 212 8.90 0.09 -18.64
C ARG A 212 8.34 0.01 -17.24
N GLU A 213 9.22 0.03 -16.24
CA GLU A 213 8.87 0.05 -14.81
C GLU A 213 8.69 1.46 -14.22
N ALA A 214 8.44 2.45 -15.07
CA ALA A 214 8.39 3.87 -14.71
C ALA A 214 7.46 4.21 -13.53
N ILE A 215 6.35 3.49 -13.35
CA ILE A 215 5.44 3.74 -12.22
C ILE A 215 6.06 3.25 -10.90
N SER A 216 6.64 2.05 -10.89
CA SER A 216 7.39 1.51 -9.75
C SER A 216 8.60 2.37 -9.40
N GLU A 217 9.35 2.79 -10.43
CA GLU A 217 10.49 3.69 -10.28
C GLU A 217 10.05 5.00 -9.64
N ASN A 218 9.06 5.68 -10.22
CA ASN A 218 8.54 6.93 -9.70
C ASN A 218 7.98 6.76 -8.27
N ALA A 219 7.19 5.72 -8.01
CA ALA A 219 6.65 5.46 -6.68
C ALA A 219 7.76 5.24 -5.64
N THR A 220 8.81 4.51 -6.01
CA THR A 220 9.98 4.23 -5.15
C THR A 220 10.76 5.51 -4.88
N ARG A 221 11.11 6.28 -5.91
CA ARG A 221 11.79 7.57 -5.73
C ARG A 221 11.00 8.54 -4.86
N ASN A 222 9.69 8.65 -5.09
CA ASN A 222 8.83 9.55 -4.33
C ASN A 222 8.78 9.17 -2.84
N ILE A 223 8.58 7.89 -2.52
CA ILE A 223 8.43 7.49 -1.12
C ILE A 223 9.76 7.50 -0.35
N PHE A 224 10.86 7.08 -0.98
CA PHE A 224 12.18 7.15 -0.36
C PHE A 224 12.69 8.60 -0.26
N GLY A 225 12.41 9.44 -1.25
CA GLY A 225 12.68 10.88 -1.16
C GLY A 225 11.87 11.56 -0.06
N TRP A 226 10.60 11.16 0.13
CA TRP A 226 9.78 11.64 1.24
C TRP A 226 10.29 11.15 2.60
N LEU A 227 10.73 9.89 2.72
CA LEU A 227 11.23 9.30 3.96
C LEU A 227 12.62 9.82 4.37
N ARG A 228 13.44 10.24 3.39
CA ARG A 228 14.84 10.65 3.59
C ARG A 228 15.12 12.03 2.99
N PRO A 229 14.42 13.09 3.42
CA PRO A 229 14.61 14.43 2.86
C PRO A 229 16.00 15.01 3.17
N ASP A 230 16.64 14.56 4.26
CA ASP A 230 17.97 15.01 4.72
C ASP A 230 19.11 14.03 4.38
N GLY A 231 18.83 12.97 3.63
CA GLY A 231 19.77 11.90 3.33
C GLY A 231 19.46 10.61 4.06
N TYR A 232 20.30 9.60 3.83
CA TYR A 232 20.03 8.20 4.17
C TYR A 232 21.16 7.56 5.00
N ALA A 233 20.81 6.52 5.76
CA ALA A 233 21.77 5.78 6.57
C ALA A 233 22.66 4.86 5.72
N GLN A 234 23.85 4.50 6.22
CA GLN A 234 24.81 3.68 5.46
C GLN A 234 24.22 2.34 4.98
N GLY A 235 23.34 1.73 5.77
CA GLY A 235 22.64 0.48 5.41
C GLY A 235 21.66 0.61 4.24
N GLU A 236 21.37 1.82 3.78
CA GLU A 236 20.46 2.07 2.64
C GLU A 236 21.23 2.40 1.36
N GLN A 237 22.57 2.43 1.38
CA GLN A 237 23.38 2.88 0.26
C GLN A 237 23.11 2.13 -1.05
N ASP A 238 22.78 0.83 -0.97
CA ASP A 238 22.48 0.02 -2.15
C ASP A 238 21.16 0.40 -2.81
N ILE A 239 20.20 0.96 -2.05
CA ILE A 239 18.95 1.49 -2.60
C ILE A 239 19.25 2.73 -3.43
N TRP A 240 20.07 3.64 -2.91
CA TRP A 240 20.39 4.91 -3.55
C TRP A 240 21.40 4.81 -4.70
N LYS A 241 22.15 3.71 -4.78
CA LYS A 241 23.00 3.38 -5.94
C LYS A 241 22.22 2.72 -7.09
N HIS A 242 20.96 2.38 -6.89
CA HIS A 242 20.14 1.76 -7.91
C HIS A 242 19.89 2.71 -9.09
N GLU A 243 19.80 2.18 -10.31
CA GLU A 243 19.57 2.97 -11.54
C GLU A 243 18.31 3.85 -11.45
N TRP A 244 17.31 3.44 -10.67
CA TRP A 244 16.10 4.23 -10.41
C TRP A 244 16.35 5.54 -9.66
N PHE A 245 17.51 5.72 -9.03
CA PHE A 245 17.90 6.98 -8.38
C PHE A 245 18.97 7.73 -9.17
N ASP A 246 19.48 7.16 -10.27
CA ASP A 246 20.44 7.81 -11.15
C ASP A 246 19.73 8.83 -12.02
N MET A 247 19.77 10.09 -11.59
CA MET A 247 19.23 11.24 -12.32
C MET A 247 20.26 11.79 -13.30
N SER A 248 21.02 10.93 -13.99
CA SER A 248 21.86 11.40 -15.09
C SER A 248 20.96 12.16 -16.06
N GLU A 249 21.29 13.44 -16.29
CA GLU A 249 20.59 14.34 -17.20
C GLU A 249 20.69 13.76 -18.61
N SER A 250 19.74 12.89 -18.95
CA SER A 250 19.57 12.41 -20.30
C SER A 250 18.99 13.57 -21.11
N ASP A 251 19.88 14.35 -21.73
CA ASP A 251 19.52 15.36 -22.74
C ASP A 251 18.48 14.75 -23.71
N GLU A 252 17.24 15.23 -23.62
CA GLU A 252 16.14 14.83 -24.49
C GLU A 252 16.33 15.45 -25.88
N ASP A 253 17.18 14.84 -26.71
CA ASP A 253 17.31 15.17 -28.14
C ASP A 253 17.55 13.89 -28.98
N ASP A 254 16.57 12.98 -29.01
CA ASP A 254 16.41 12.05 -30.14
C ASP A 254 15.00 11.40 -30.12
N ILE A 255 13.99 12.17 -30.57
CA ILE A 255 12.76 11.55 -31.10
C ILE A 255 13.12 11.00 -32.48
N ARG A 256 13.55 9.74 -32.52
CA ARG A 256 13.55 8.96 -33.76
C ARG A 256 12.38 8.01 -33.75
N ASP A 257 11.43 8.27 -34.65
CA ASP A 257 10.49 7.27 -35.13
C ASP A 257 11.31 6.12 -35.73
N ASP A 258 11.34 4.96 -35.07
CA ASP A 258 11.86 3.74 -35.69
C ASP A 258 10.86 2.59 -35.58
N GLU A 259 10.68 1.95 -36.72
CA GLU A 259 9.70 0.93 -37.01
C GLU A 259 9.96 -0.34 -36.21
N THR A 260 8.87 -1.02 -35.87
CA THR A 260 8.91 -2.25 -35.10
C THR A 260 9.60 -3.35 -35.88
N THR A 261 10.82 -3.73 -35.46
CA THR A 261 11.37 -5.05 -35.78
C THR A 261 11.60 -5.81 -34.49
N CYS A 262 10.72 -6.79 -34.28
CA CYS A 262 10.83 -7.78 -33.23
C CYS A 262 12.06 -8.66 -33.49
N ASP A 263 13.09 -8.57 -32.65
CA ASP A 263 14.08 -9.63 -32.55
C ASP A 263 14.12 -10.20 -31.13
N ALA A 264 13.93 -11.51 -31.08
CA ALA A 264 13.67 -12.29 -29.89
C ALA A 264 14.99 -12.73 -29.26
N SER A 265 15.55 -11.89 -28.37
CA SER A 265 16.55 -12.31 -27.39
C SER A 265 16.72 -11.25 -26.28
N ALA A 266 15.61 -10.83 -25.65
CA ALA A 266 15.69 -9.99 -24.46
C ALA A 266 16.06 -10.86 -23.25
N ARG A 267 17.35 -10.93 -22.93
CA ARG A 267 17.81 -11.45 -21.64
C ARG A 267 17.16 -10.63 -20.54
N LEU A 268 16.51 -11.33 -19.61
CA LEU A 268 15.88 -10.79 -18.42
C LEU A 268 16.89 -9.95 -17.64
N SER A 269 16.56 -8.70 -17.32
CA SER A 269 17.37 -7.87 -16.43
C SER A 269 16.90 -8.13 -14.99
N PRO A 270 17.77 -8.57 -14.05
CA PRO A 270 17.41 -8.98 -12.68
C PRO A 270 17.15 -7.79 -11.74
N ARG A 271 16.47 -6.74 -12.24
CA ARG A 271 16.54 -5.36 -11.73
C ARG A 271 16.00 -5.13 -10.32
N VAL A 272 15.08 -5.96 -9.83
CA VAL A 272 14.45 -5.76 -8.51
C VAL A 272 14.40 -7.06 -7.70
N GLU A 273 14.99 -8.16 -8.21
CA GLU A 273 14.88 -9.47 -7.56
C GLU A 273 15.47 -9.46 -6.15
N SER A 274 16.57 -8.73 -5.91
CA SER A 274 17.15 -8.58 -4.58
C SER A 274 16.18 -7.94 -3.58
N TRP A 275 15.42 -6.93 -3.99
CA TRP A 275 14.43 -6.26 -3.13
C TRP A 275 13.18 -7.12 -2.92
N VAL A 276 12.81 -7.93 -3.92
CA VAL A 276 11.66 -8.84 -3.83
C VAL A 276 11.99 -10.08 -2.99
N LEU A 277 13.22 -10.60 -3.04
CA LEU A 277 13.58 -11.86 -2.39
C LEU A 277 13.79 -11.73 -0.87
N ASP A 278 14.12 -10.54 -0.36
CA ASP A 278 14.18 -10.28 1.09
C ASP A 278 12.79 -10.43 1.77
N THR A 279 11.69 -10.38 1.00
CA THR A 279 10.34 -10.64 1.53
C THR A 279 10.09 -12.12 1.87
N LYS A 280 10.77 -13.06 1.20
CA LYS A 280 10.53 -14.51 1.37
C LYS A 280 11.24 -15.12 2.57
N ALA A 281 12.28 -14.47 3.11
CA ALA A 281 12.97 -14.96 4.31
C ALA A 281 12.10 -14.89 5.58
N SER A 282 10.99 -14.16 5.55
CA SER A 282 10.08 -14.02 6.70
C SER A 282 8.99 -15.11 6.79
N THR A 283 8.99 -16.11 5.90
CA THR A 283 7.98 -17.20 5.92
C THR A 283 8.63 -18.58 5.96
N SER A 284 9.55 -18.82 6.89
CA SER A 284 9.85 -20.19 7.33
C SER A 284 9.19 -20.43 8.69
N ALA A 285 8.05 -21.10 8.69
CA ALA A 285 7.46 -21.62 9.91
C ALA A 285 8.45 -22.61 10.57
N PRO A 286 8.72 -22.52 11.88
CA PRO A 286 9.52 -23.54 12.55
C PRO A 286 8.73 -24.85 12.59
N GLN A 287 9.30 -25.90 12.02
CA GLN A 287 8.82 -27.27 12.21
C GLN A 287 8.83 -27.59 13.70
N ALA A 288 7.64 -27.74 14.29
CA ALA A 288 7.49 -28.26 15.64
C ALA A 288 7.88 -29.75 15.65
N SER A 289 9.10 -30.05 16.09
CA SER A 289 9.49 -31.40 16.49
C SER A 289 8.77 -31.75 17.79
N ARG A 290 7.80 -32.65 17.67
CA ARG A 290 7.03 -33.22 18.77
C ARG A 290 7.94 -34.15 19.59
N THR A 291 8.26 -33.77 20.82
CA THR A 291 8.82 -34.67 21.83
C THR A 291 7.88 -34.70 23.02
N ASP A 292 7.19 -35.83 23.18
CA ASP A 292 6.38 -36.14 24.35
C ASP A 292 7.27 -36.23 25.60
N SER A 293 6.89 -35.55 26.67
CA SER A 293 7.41 -35.81 28.01
C SER A 293 6.28 -35.59 29.02
N LEU A 294 5.80 -36.70 29.58
CA LEU A 294 4.89 -36.74 30.72
C LEU A 294 5.55 -36.05 31.92
N ALA A 295 4.84 -35.10 32.53
CA ALA A 295 5.12 -34.65 33.89
C ALA A 295 3.86 -34.83 34.74
N SER A 296 3.98 -35.73 35.71
CA SER A 296 3.00 -36.09 36.73
C SER A 296 2.82 -34.96 37.76
N ILE A 297 1.58 -34.54 37.97
CA ILE A 297 1.20 -33.58 39.00
C ILE A 297 1.10 -34.33 40.34
N THR A 298 1.95 -33.95 41.31
CA THR A 298 1.81 -34.34 42.72
C THR A 298 1.38 -33.11 43.52
N THR A 299 0.24 -33.21 44.19
CA THR A 299 -0.30 -32.19 45.09
C THR A 299 0.21 -32.44 46.51
N SER A 300 0.87 -31.46 47.12
CA SER A 300 1.18 -31.40 48.55
C SER A 300 0.49 -30.19 49.18
N GLY A 301 -0.44 -30.46 50.11
CA GLY A 301 -1.02 -29.45 51.01
C GLY A 301 -0.40 -29.57 52.41
N PRO A 302 -0.18 -28.45 53.15
CA PRO A 302 0.33 -28.49 54.52
C PRO A 302 -0.81 -28.59 55.57
N PRO A 303 -0.48 -28.87 56.84
CA PRO A 303 -1.34 -29.59 57.77
C PRO A 303 -2.22 -28.70 58.66
N GLU A 304 -3.30 -29.29 59.15
CA GLU A 304 -4.10 -28.82 60.27
C GLU A 304 -3.25 -28.60 61.53
N THR A 305 -3.53 -27.52 62.26
CA THR A 305 -3.29 -27.47 63.71
C THR A 305 -4.49 -26.86 64.43
N SER A 306 -4.81 -27.52 65.53
CA SER A 306 -5.99 -27.37 66.38
C SER A 306 -5.96 -26.13 67.27
N ARG A 307 -7.12 -25.48 67.43
CA ARG A 307 -7.82 -25.25 68.71
C ARG A 307 -9.16 -24.55 68.48
#